data_AF-A0A0V7ZLR7-F1
#
_entry.id   AF-A0A0V7ZLR7-F1
#
_cell.length_a   1.000
_cell.length_b   1.000
_cell.length_c   1.000
_cell.angle_alpha   90.00
_cell.angle_beta   90.00
_cell.angle_gamma   90.00
#
_symmetry.space_group_name_H-M   'P 1'
#
loop_
_entity.id
_entity.type
_entity.pdbx_description
1 polymer ?
#
loop_
_entity_poly.entity_id
_entity_poly.type
_entity_poly.pdbx_seq_one_letter_code
_entity_poly.pdbx_strand_id
1 'polypeptide(L)'
;MISLLIEILEILDFVHQHKIIHRDIKPSNIIRRKKDNKLVLIDFGAAKLIGTQTSTPKSTVMIGTPGYIPPEQEQGNPDFSSDIYAVGIIGIQALTGLNPKELEKDENTGDIIWRNKAQVSPGLAQILDIMVCCNFNQRYSSAKVALQALKKLQQATGLTLVVSPGNKQKVISSGDRRLYTPSSEYTPSSDNRNENIFIGLFIIVSLLVGALITGEIYKLAQRIHFHERAVSLYEQGNVHHASNRKDKAIANYKEAIKFKPDFFDARNAMAKIFDEQNNNQAALEIYDKVLEKDQNNQDAWKGRAKILRKQGRYHDSTISLTQALKVAENQPDIWNAIGENFSSLNSDSQALPYYKRATELDKNFGLAWFNKGKTLRNLHSYEDAVKALKKATDLKPGNATAWYYLGDSLHQQKKYRQAIRAFEQAIKIKPDYQQAKNSHNKAQKDLNACGIWCNVDPYHWL
;
A
#
# COMPACT_ATOMS: atom_id res chain seq x y z
N MET A 1 -0.85 -30.32 12.49
CA MET A 1 -0.28 -28.98 12.24
C MET A 1 -1.30 -28.00 11.67
N ILE A 2 -1.85 -28.22 10.47
CA ILE A 2 -2.77 -27.27 9.81
C ILE A 2 -3.96 -26.89 10.72
N SER A 3 -4.60 -27.85 11.38
CA SER A 3 -5.71 -27.59 12.31
C SER A 3 -5.33 -26.67 13.48
N LEU A 4 -4.11 -26.83 14.03
CA LEU A 4 -3.61 -25.99 15.12
C LEU A 4 -3.50 -24.53 14.67
N LEU A 5 -2.91 -24.29 13.50
CA LEU A 5 -2.75 -22.95 12.95
C LEU A 5 -4.11 -22.31 12.62
N ILE A 6 -5.05 -23.10 12.08
CA ILE A 6 -6.42 -22.65 11.81
C ILE A 6 -7.12 -22.22 13.10
N GLU A 7 -7.09 -23.04 14.16
CA GLU A 7 -7.72 -22.70 15.44
C GLU A 7 -7.14 -21.41 16.04
N ILE A 8 -5.81 -21.23 15.99
CA ILE A 8 -5.16 -20.01 16.49
C ILE A 8 -5.55 -18.78 15.65
N LEU A 9 -5.56 -18.91 14.33
CA LEU A 9 -5.92 -17.80 13.42
C LEU A 9 -7.40 -17.43 13.48
N GLU A 10 -8.30 -18.37 13.82
CA GLU A 10 -9.71 -18.06 14.08
C GLU A 10 -9.88 -17.17 15.32
N ILE A 11 -9.11 -17.44 16.38
CA ILE A 11 -9.08 -16.59 17.57
C ILE A 11 -8.52 -15.21 17.20
N LEU A 12 -7.42 -15.16 16.45
CA LEU A 12 -6.80 -13.90 16.05
C LEU A 12 -7.66 -13.08 15.09
N ASP A 13 -8.38 -13.69 14.16
CA ASP A 13 -9.32 -12.97 13.28
C ASP A 13 -10.38 -12.26 14.13
N PHE A 14 -10.93 -12.92 15.15
CA PHE A 14 -11.83 -12.29 16.09
C PHE A 14 -11.17 -11.12 16.85
N VAL A 15 -9.95 -11.29 17.37
CA VAL A 15 -9.20 -10.23 18.09
C VAL A 15 -8.92 -9.03 17.16
N HIS A 16 -8.49 -9.30 15.92
CA HIS A 16 -8.15 -8.28 14.93
C HIS A 16 -9.38 -7.50 14.44
N GLN A 17 -10.56 -8.15 14.38
CA GLN A 17 -11.83 -7.46 14.10
C GLN A 17 -12.17 -6.40 15.15
N HIS A 18 -11.74 -6.61 16.40
CA HIS A 18 -11.84 -5.63 17.49
C HIS A 18 -10.69 -4.63 17.52
N LYS A 19 -9.88 -4.57 16.45
CA LYS A 19 -8.74 -3.66 16.29
C LYS A 19 -7.65 -3.85 17.36
N ILE A 20 -7.52 -5.04 17.92
CA ILE A 20 -6.50 -5.36 18.92
C ILE A 20 -5.35 -6.11 18.25
N ILE A 21 -4.10 -5.71 18.55
CA ILE A 21 -2.90 -6.50 18.25
C ILE A 21 -2.45 -7.14 19.56
N HIS A 22 -2.26 -8.46 19.57
CA HIS A 22 -1.95 -9.18 20.80
C HIS A 22 -0.50 -8.99 21.27
N ARG A 23 0.46 -8.98 20.34
CA ARG A 23 1.90 -8.72 20.56
C ARG A 23 2.69 -9.77 21.36
N ASP A 24 2.04 -10.65 22.12
CA ASP A 24 2.73 -11.74 22.84
C ASP A 24 2.13 -13.13 22.52
N ILE A 25 1.97 -13.43 21.24
CA ILE A 25 1.52 -14.76 20.79
C ILE A 25 2.66 -15.77 20.93
N LYS A 26 2.44 -16.80 21.75
CA LYS A 26 3.39 -17.89 22.03
C LYS A 26 2.63 -19.09 22.63
N PRO A 27 3.23 -20.29 22.65
CA PRO A 27 2.56 -21.49 23.17
C PRO A 27 2.05 -21.35 24.61
N SER A 28 2.79 -20.67 25.50
CA SER A 28 2.37 -20.51 26.91
C SER A 28 1.13 -19.65 27.10
N ASN A 29 0.78 -18.82 26.11
CA ASN A 29 -0.39 -17.92 26.17
C ASN A 29 -1.62 -18.54 25.48
N ILE A 30 -1.50 -19.76 24.96
CA ILE A 30 -2.57 -20.49 24.28
C ILE A 30 -2.85 -21.77 25.07
N ILE A 31 -4.06 -21.87 25.62
CA ILE A 31 -4.49 -23.07 26.36
C ILE A 31 -5.59 -23.81 25.61
N ARG A 32 -5.64 -25.13 25.76
CA ARG A 32 -6.77 -25.93 25.29
C ARG A 32 -7.75 -26.15 26.44
N ARG A 33 -8.94 -25.59 26.33
CA ARG A 33 -9.99 -25.71 27.36
C ARG A 33 -10.48 -27.15 27.45
N LYS A 34 -10.41 -27.76 28.63
CA LYS A 34 -10.78 -29.18 28.84
C LYS A 34 -12.25 -29.50 28.52
N LYS A 35 -13.16 -28.53 28.70
CA LYS A 35 -14.61 -28.74 28.56
C LYS A 35 -15.05 -29.04 27.12
N ASP A 36 -14.47 -28.36 26.13
CA ASP A 36 -14.89 -28.41 24.73
C ASP A 36 -13.72 -28.55 23.75
N ASN A 37 -12.53 -28.79 24.28
CA ASN A 37 -11.30 -28.99 23.53
C ASN A 37 -10.90 -27.80 22.63
N LYS A 38 -11.46 -26.60 22.83
CA LYS A 38 -11.13 -25.41 22.02
C LYS A 38 -9.90 -24.70 22.56
N LEU A 39 -9.12 -24.11 21.64
CA LEU A 39 -8.06 -23.19 22.02
C LEU A 39 -8.63 -21.87 22.56
N VAL A 40 -7.93 -21.29 23.53
CA VAL A 40 -8.24 -20.00 24.15
C VAL A 40 -6.93 -19.25 24.36
N LEU A 41 -6.95 -17.95 24.06
CA LEU A 41 -5.86 -17.03 24.32
C LEU A 41 -6.05 -16.38 25.68
N ILE A 42 -5.05 -16.46 26.57
CA ILE A 42 -5.24 -16.18 28.01
C ILE A 42 -4.52 -14.94 28.55
N ASP A 43 -3.64 -14.32 27.77
CA ASP A 43 -2.81 -13.21 28.27
C ASP A 43 -2.77 -12.02 27.30
N PHE A 44 -3.66 -11.05 27.55
CA PHE A 44 -3.70 -9.79 26.80
C PHE A 44 -2.89 -8.66 27.46
N GLY A 45 -2.00 -8.96 28.42
CA GLY A 45 -1.21 -7.95 29.12
C GLY A 45 -0.28 -7.13 28.20
N ALA A 46 0.05 -7.69 27.04
CA ALA A 46 0.84 -7.06 25.98
C ALA A 46 0.02 -6.37 24.89
N ALA A 47 -1.31 -6.53 24.91
CA ALA A 47 -2.17 -6.18 23.79
C ALA A 47 -2.25 -4.66 23.58
N LYS A 48 -2.37 -4.25 22.31
CA LYS A 48 -2.46 -2.85 21.89
C LYS A 48 -3.73 -2.66 21.06
N LEU A 49 -4.58 -1.73 21.49
CA LEU A 49 -5.74 -1.29 20.70
C LEU A 49 -5.29 -0.29 19.63
N ILE A 50 -5.60 -0.57 18.36
CA ILE A 50 -5.38 0.34 17.25
C ILE A 50 -6.47 1.41 17.30
N GLY A 51 -6.08 2.66 17.57
CA GLY A 51 -6.98 3.82 17.55
C GLY A 51 -7.07 4.61 18.87
N THR A 52 -6.57 4.08 19.99
CA THR A 52 -6.46 4.85 21.24
C THR A 52 -5.18 5.67 21.24
N GLN A 53 -5.32 7.01 21.14
CA GLN A 53 -4.30 7.94 21.60
C GLN A 53 -4.19 7.82 23.13
N THR A 54 -3.35 6.92 23.64
CA THR A 54 -2.85 7.09 25.00
C THR A 54 -1.75 8.14 24.95
N SER A 55 -2.15 9.36 25.33
CA SER A 55 -1.32 10.51 25.61
C SER A 55 -0.37 10.22 26.79
N THR A 56 0.69 9.46 26.54
CA THR A 56 1.92 9.49 27.35
C THR A 56 3.14 9.24 26.45
N PRO A 57 4.10 10.17 26.38
CA PRO A 57 5.35 9.98 25.67
C PRO A 57 6.32 9.21 26.58
N LYS A 58 6.25 7.89 26.56
CA LYS A 58 7.34 7.01 27.01
C LYS A 58 7.42 5.87 26.02
N SER A 59 8.62 5.63 25.51
CA SER A 59 9.01 4.58 24.55
C SER A 59 7.99 3.45 24.47
N THR A 60 7.52 3.09 23.28
CA THR A 60 6.76 1.84 23.07
C THR A 60 7.65 0.70 23.57
N VAL A 61 7.48 0.30 24.82
CA VAL A 61 8.33 -0.71 25.45
C VAL A 61 8.23 -1.94 24.55
N MET A 62 9.38 -2.50 24.20
CA MET A 62 9.45 -3.78 23.51
C MET A 62 8.77 -4.79 24.43
N ILE A 63 7.55 -5.18 24.06
CA ILE A 63 6.73 -6.15 24.76
C ILE A 63 6.51 -7.29 23.78
N GLY A 64 6.76 -8.51 24.25
CA GLY A 64 6.73 -9.74 23.48
C GLY A 64 7.81 -10.71 23.97
N THR A 65 7.72 -11.96 23.56
CA THR A 65 8.65 -13.01 23.99
C THR A 65 9.74 -13.25 22.95
N PRO A 66 11.04 -13.08 23.29
CA PRO A 66 12.14 -13.24 22.35
C PRO A 66 12.09 -14.57 21.60
N GLY A 67 12.22 -14.51 20.27
CA GLY A 67 12.05 -15.63 19.35
C GLY A 67 10.71 -15.63 18.60
N TYR A 68 9.64 -15.09 19.20
CA TYR A 68 8.35 -14.89 18.52
C TYR A 68 8.12 -13.45 18.06
N ILE A 69 8.97 -12.52 18.51
CA ILE A 69 8.87 -11.09 18.17
C ILE A 69 9.34 -10.89 16.72
N PRO A 70 8.52 -10.30 15.84
CA PRO A 70 8.94 -9.93 14.50
C PRO A 70 9.72 -8.60 14.47
N PRO A 71 10.53 -8.35 13.43
CA PRO A 71 11.41 -7.17 13.35
C PRO A 71 10.69 -5.82 13.53
N GLU A 72 9.50 -5.65 12.95
CA GLU A 72 8.73 -4.40 13.07
C GLU A 72 8.23 -4.16 14.51
N GLN A 73 7.98 -5.23 15.28
CA GLN A 73 7.60 -5.11 16.68
C GLN A 73 8.80 -4.85 17.59
N GLU A 74 9.98 -5.41 17.27
CA GLU A 74 11.25 -5.05 17.92
C GLU A 74 11.55 -3.55 17.73
N GLN A 75 11.18 -3.01 16.57
CA GLN A 75 11.27 -1.58 16.24
C GLN A 75 10.13 -0.72 16.84
N GLY A 76 9.22 -1.33 17.62
CA GLY A 76 8.14 -0.63 18.32
C GLY A 76 6.89 -0.34 17.47
N ASN A 77 6.78 -0.92 16.28
CA ASN A 77 5.70 -0.71 15.31
C ASN A 77 4.95 -2.02 14.99
N PRO A 78 4.31 -2.67 15.98
CA PRO A 78 3.52 -3.87 15.72
C PRO A 78 2.31 -3.58 14.81
N ASP A 79 1.99 -4.52 13.94
CA ASP A 79 0.80 -4.55 13.08
C ASP A 79 0.05 -5.88 13.28
N PHE A 80 -1.14 -6.06 12.69
CA PHE A 80 -1.84 -7.35 12.71
C PHE A 80 -0.98 -8.48 12.13
N SER A 81 -0.14 -8.17 11.14
CA SER A 81 0.82 -9.13 10.57
C SER A 81 1.88 -9.57 11.58
N SER A 82 2.13 -8.81 12.65
CA SER A 82 3.07 -9.18 13.71
C SER A 82 2.59 -10.40 14.49
N ASP A 83 1.30 -10.46 14.81
CA ASP A 83 0.71 -11.65 15.45
C ASP A 83 0.78 -12.86 14.49
N ILE A 84 0.62 -12.66 13.18
CA ILE A 84 0.70 -13.72 12.18
C ILE A 84 2.10 -14.32 12.10
N TYR A 85 3.14 -13.49 12.20
CA TYR A 85 4.52 -13.96 12.28
C TYR A 85 4.71 -14.90 13.48
N ALA A 86 4.26 -14.48 14.66
CA ALA A 86 4.35 -15.31 15.85
C ALA A 86 3.60 -16.65 15.69
N VAL A 87 2.44 -16.67 15.01
CA VAL A 87 1.75 -17.94 14.66
C VAL A 87 2.57 -18.78 13.69
N GLY A 88 3.23 -18.17 12.70
CA GLY A 88 4.14 -18.85 11.79
C GLY A 88 5.32 -19.50 12.53
N ILE A 89 5.91 -18.78 13.49
CA ILE A 89 6.96 -19.29 14.37
C ILE A 89 6.47 -20.48 15.19
N ILE A 90 5.26 -20.41 15.77
CA ILE A 90 4.65 -21.54 16.48
C ILE A 90 4.52 -22.76 15.54
N GLY A 91 4.10 -22.54 14.30
CA GLY A 91 4.01 -23.59 13.28
C GLY A 91 5.36 -24.24 12.98
N ILE A 92 6.39 -23.43 12.75
CA ILE A 92 7.75 -23.90 12.47
C ILE A 92 8.34 -24.63 13.68
N GLN A 93 8.19 -24.08 14.89
CA GLN A 93 8.61 -24.75 16.12
C GLN A 93 7.94 -26.10 16.27
N ALA A 94 6.63 -26.19 16.08
CA ALA A 94 5.91 -27.45 16.24
C ALA A 94 6.22 -28.48 15.13
N LEU A 95 6.79 -28.05 13.98
CA LEU A 95 7.25 -28.93 12.90
C LEU A 95 8.70 -29.40 13.09
N THR A 96 9.57 -28.51 13.57
CA THR A 96 11.01 -28.76 13.67
C THR A 96 11.42 -29.27 15.05
N GLY A 97 10.62 -29.00 16.09
CA GLY A 97 10.97 -29.23 17.49
C GLY A 97 11.99 -28.23 18.06
N LEU A 98 12.49 -27.29 17.26
CA LEU A 98 13.55 -26.35 17.65
C LEU A 98 12.98 -25.17 18.43
N ASN A 99 13.74 -24.64 19.38
CA ASN A 99 13.40 -23.38 20.02
C ASN A 99 13.49 -22.25 18.98
N PRO A 100 12.54 -21.29 18.92
CA PRO A 100 12.60 -20.20 17.97
C PRO A 100 13.91 -19.38 17.98
N LYS A 101 14.64 -19.36 19.10
CA LYS A 101 15.95 -18.70 19.19
C LYS A 101 17.08 -19.45 18.48
N GLU A 102 16.88 -20.74 18.19
CA GLU A 102 17.84 -21.62 17.51
C GLU A 102 17.63 -21.62 15.99
N LEU A 103 16.57 -20.98 15.50
CA LEU A 103 16.28 -20.88 14.07
C LEU A 103 17.24 -19.88 13.42
N GLU A 104 18.06 -20.38 12.51
CA GLU A 104 18.99 -19.59 11.69
C GLU A 104 18.22 -18.61 10.80
N LYS A 105 18.81 -17.42 10.56
CA LYS A 105 18.26 -16.41 9.67
C LYS A 105 19.21 -16.17 8.50
N ASP A 106 18.65 -15.93 7.32
CA ASP A 106 19.42 -15.50 6.15
C ASP A 106 20.02 -14.11 6.41
N GLU A 107 21.31 -13.95 6.15
CA GLU A 107 22.03 -12.69 6.44
C GLU A 107 21.59 -11.53 5.53
N ASN A 108 21.07 -11.82 4.34
CA ASN A 108 20.69 -10.81 3.36
C ASN A 108 19.21 -10.41 3.51
N THR A 109 18.33 -11.38 3.76
CA THR A 109 16.88 -11.13 3.83
C THR A 109 16.35 -11.04 5.26
N GLY A 110 17.05 -11.64 6.23
CA GLY A 110 16.58 -11.79 7.61
C GLY A 110 15.47 -12.84 7.77
N ASP A 111 15.10 -13.56 6.70
CA ASP A 111 14.11 -14.63 6.76
C ASP A 111 14.65 -15.86 7.46
N ILE A 112 13.74 -16.63 8.07
CA ILE A 112 14.11 -17.84 8.80
C ILE A 112 14.40 -18.99 7.84
N ILE A 113 15.53 -19.66 8.06
CA ILE A 113 15.94 -20.86 7.33
C ILE A 113 15.47 -22.10 8.10
N TRP A 114 14.32 -22.65 7.71
CA TRP A 114 13.72 -23.80 8.43
C TRP A 114 13.36 -25.00 7.54
N ARG A 115 13.24 -24.81 6.21
CA ARG A 115 12.76 -25.86 5.28
C ARG A 115 13.64 -27.11 5.25
N ASN A 116 14.92 -26.99 5.58
CA ASN A 116 15.86 -28.12 5.69
C ASN A 116 15.78 -28.84 7.05
N LYS A 117 15.01 -28.35 8.02
CA LYS A 117 14.91 -28.90 9.38
C LYS A 117 13.63 -29.72 9.62
N ALA A 118 12.68 -29.76 8.69
CA ALA A 118 11.45 -30.56 8.80
C ALA A 118 10.90 -31.01 7.43
N GLN A 119 10.26 -32.18 7.39
CA GLN A 119 9.53 -32.63 6.20
C GLN A 119 8.08 -32.10 6.25
N VAL A 120 7.67 -31.36 5.22
CA VAL A 120 6.37 -30.72 5.13
C VAL A 120 5.89 -30.65 3.68
N SER A 121 4.57 -30.56 3.48
CA SER A 121 4.03 -30.37 2.13
C SER A 121 4.45 -29.01 1.56
N PRO A 122 4.72 -28.91 0.24
CA PRO A 122 5.14 -27.65 -0.38
C PRO A 122 4.18 -26.49 -0.12
N GLY A 123 2.87 -26.76 -0.14
CA GLY A 123 1.84 -25.76 0.12
C GLY A 123 1.86 -25.23 1.57
N LEU A 124 2.03 -26.12 2.56
CA LEU A 124 2.13 -25.67 3.96
C LEU A 124 3.43 -24.90 4.18
N ALA A 125 4.53 -25.35 3.59
CA ALA A 125 5.81 -24.67 3.68
C ALA A 125 5.75 -23.25 3.09
N GLN A 126 5.10 -23.09 1.92
CA GLN A 126 4.93 -21.77 1.32
C GLN A 126 4.08 -20.84 2.18
N ILE A 127 3.00 -21.35 2.80
CA ILE A 127 2.19 -20.55 3.71
C ILE A 127 3.03 -20.10 4.92
N LEU A 128 3.80 -21.00 5.52
CA LEU A 128 4.63 -20.68 6.67
C LEU A 128 5.74 -19.67 6.33
N ASP A 129 6.39 -19.78 5.17
CA ASP A 129 7.36 -18.78 4.70
C ASP A 129 6.74 -17.39 4.59
N ILE A 130 5.53 -17.30 4.02
CA ILE A 130 4.80 -16.03 3.94
C ILE A 130 4.44 -15.52 5.34
N MET A 131 4.05 -16.40 6.27
CA MET A 131 3.73 -16.00 7.64
C MET A 131 4.96 -15.46 8.38
N VAL A 132 6.16 -16.03 8.17
CA VAL A 132 7.38 -15.63 8.90
C VAL A 132 8.32 -14.72 8.10
N CYS A 133 7.86 -14.18 6.96
CA CYS A 133 8.67 -13.27 6.17
C CYS A 133 9.09 -12.03 6.97
N CYS A 134 10.39 -11.72 6.94
CA CYS A 134 11.00 -10.58 7.61
C CYS A 134 10.37 -9.26 7.15
N ASN A 135 10.13 -9.13 5.84
CA ASN A 135 9.38 -8.00 5.29
C ASN A 135 7.88 -8.16 5.59
N PHE A 136 7.41 -7.49 6.64
CA PHE A 136 6.01 -7.57 7.08
C PHE A 136 4.97 -7.19 6.01
N ASN A 137 5.36 -6.44 4.96
CA ASN A 137 4.46 -6.11 3.83
C ASN A 137 4.23 -7.28 2.87
N GLN A 138 5.11 -8.29 2.88
CA GLN A 138 4.99 -9.50 2.08
C GLN A 138 4.27 -10.62 2.82
N ARG A 139 3.99 -10.45 4.13
CA ARG A 139 3.15 -11.39 4.88
C ARG A 139 1.68 -11.24 4.52
N TYR A 140 0.89 -12.21 4.96
CA TYR A 140 -0.56 -12.06 5.00
C TYR A 140 -0.94 -10.80 5.79
N SER A 141 -1.81 -9.97 5.22
CA SER A 141 -2.17 -8.67 5.78
C SER A 141 -3.08 -8.76 7.01
N SER A 142 -3.70 -9.92 7.27
CA SER A 142 -4.53 -10.16 8.45
C SER A 142 -4.67 -11.65 8.74
N ALA A 143 -5.05 -11.98 9.98
CA ALA A 143 -5.31 -13.36 10.37
C ALA A 143 -6.37 -14.02 9.48
N LYS A 144 -7.38 -13.27 9.02
CA LYS A 144 -8.40 -13.72 8.06
C LYS A 144 -7.79 -14.22 6.74
N VAL A 145 -6.82 -13.50 6.19
CA VAL A 145 -6.21 -13.89 4.90
C VAL A 145 -5.34 -15.14 5.07
N ALA A 146 -4.54 -15.21 6.15
CA ALA A 146 -3.75 -16.39 6.47
C ALA A 146 -4.64 -17.62 6.73
N LEU A 147 -5.75 -17.43 7.44
CA LEU A 147 -6.76 -18.45 7.71
C LEU A 147 -7.39 -18.99 6.42
N GLN A 148 -7.73 -18.10 5.48
CA GLN A 148 -8.26 -18.50 4.17
C GLN A 148 -7.24 -19.31 3.36
N ALA A 149 -5.95 -18.96 3.40
CA ALA A 149 -4.91 -19.72 2.72
C ALA A 149 -4.79 -21.15 3.28
N LEU A 150 -4.79 -21.30 4.62
CA LEU A 150 -4.75 -22.61 5.27
C LEU A 150 -6.02 -23.44 5.03
N LYS A 151 -7.21 -22.82 5.06
CA LYS A 151 -8.47 -23.51 4.74
C LYS A 151 -8.51 -24.00 3.30
N LYS A 152 -8.03 -23.20 2.34
CA LYS A 152 -7.88 -23.62 0.94
C LYS A 152 -6.92 -24.80 0.81
N LEU A 153 -5.77 -24.76 1.49
CA LEU A 153 -4.82 -25.88 1.49
C LEU A 153 -5.45 -27.15 2.06
N GLN A 154 -6.18 -27.05 3.18
CA GLN A 154 -6.86 -28.18 3.81
C GLN A 154 -7.91 -28.81 2.87
N GLN A 155 -8.68 -27.99 2.17
CA GLN A 155 -9.66 -28.43 1.17
C GLN A 155 -8.97 -29.12 -0.02
N ALA A 156 -7.87 -28.56 -0.52
CA ALA A 156 -7.11 -29.15 -1.62
C ALA A 156 -6.53 -30.53 -1.26
N THR A 157 -6.01 -30.68 -0.03
CA THR A 157 -5.54 -31.99 0.48
C THR A 157 -6.66 -33.00 0.75
N GLY A 158 -7.88 -32.53 1.04
CA GLY A 158 -9.06 -33.39 1.18
C GLY A 158 -9.59 -33.93 -0.15
N LEU A 159 -9.42 -33.16 -1.24
CA LEU A 159 -9.82 -33.56 -2.60
C LEU A 159 -8.84 -34.55 -3.26
N THR A 160 -7.62 -34.71 -2.73
CA THR A 160 -6.59 -35.59 -3.32
C THR A 160 -6.73 -37.08 -2.95
N LEU A 161 -7.72 -37.45 -2.12
CA LEU A 161 -7.93 -38.85 -1.67
C LEU A 161 -9.00 -39.64 -2.44
N VAL A 162 -9.57 -39.11 -3.53
CA VAL A 162 -10.51 -39.86 -4.38
C VAL A 162 -10.07 -39.83 -5.84
N VAL A 163 -9.13 -40.71 -6.19
CA VAL A 163 -9.00 -41.21 -7.57
C VAL A 163 -8.78 -42.72 -7.48
N SER A 164 -9.86 -43.49 -7.64
CA SER A 164 -9.78 -44.85 -8.15
C SER A 164 -9.76 -44.82 -9.68
N PRO A 165 -8.94 -45.64 -10.36
CA PRO A 165 -8.82 -45.60 -11.81
C PRO A 165 -9.90 -46.47 -12.47
N GLY A 166 -10.55 -45.94 -13.51
CA GLY A 166 -11.29 -46.76 -14.46
C GLY A 166 -12.50 -46.09 -15.09
N ASN A 167 -12.33 -45.44 -16.25
CA ASN A 167 -12.91 -45.98 -17.48
C ASN A 167 -12.42 -45.23 -18.72
N LYS A 168 -11.93 -46.02 -19.67
CA LYS A 168 -11.65 -45.60 -21.05
C LYS A 168 -12.98 -45.62 -21.81
N GLN A 169 -13.35 -44.55 -22.50
CA GLN A 169 -14.31 -44.61 -23.60
C GLN A 169 -13.57 -44.39 -24.91
N LYS A 170 -13.68 -45.38 -25.79
CA LYS A 170 -13.20 -45.36 -27.17
C LYS A 170 -14.40 -45.69 -28.07
N VAL A 171 -14.73 -44.73 -28.93
CA VAL A 171 -15.12 -44.82 -30.35
C VAL A 171 -16.17 -45.88 -30.73
N ILE A 172 -17.31 -45.43 -31.26
CA ILE A 172 -18.13 -46.21 -32.20
C ILE A 172 -18.23 -45.45 -33.51
N SER A 173 -17.94 -46.17 -34.59
CA SER A 173 -17.88 -45.75 -35.98
C SER A 173 -19.21 -45.91 -36.71
N SER A 174 -19.43 -45.01 -37.67
CA SER A 174 -20.07 -45.15 -38.99
C SER A 174 -20.85 -46.42 -39.39
N GLY A 175 -21.99 -46.17 -40.05
CA GLY A 175 -22.41 -46.90 -41.25
C GLY A 175 -23.81 -47.51 -41.17
N ASP A 176 -24.81 -46.92 -41.84
CA ASP A 176 -25.27 -47.48 -43.11
C ASP A 176 -26.36 -46.64 -43.79
N ARG A 177 -26.28 -46.62 -45.12
CA ARG A 177 -27.09 -45.86 -46.07
C ARG A 177 -27.78 -46.87 -46.99
N ARG A 178 -29.12 -46.96 -46.98
CA ARG A 178 -29.96 -47.57 -48.05
C ARG A 178 -31.31 -46.84 -48.07
N LEU A 179 -31.56 -46.04 -49.11
CA LEU A 179 -32.13 -46.37 -50.44
C LEU A 179 -33.66 -46.31 -50.41
N TYR A 180 -34.14 -45.32 -51.16
CA TYR A 180 -35.52 -44.93 -51.40
C TYR A 180 -36.08 -45.74 -52.58
N THR A 181 -37.34 -46.18 -52.50
CA THR A 181 -38.23 -46.34 -53.66
C THR A 181 -39.67 -46.00 -53.22
N PRO A 182 -40.44 -45.24 -54.03
CA PRO A 182 -41.75 -44.74 -53.64
C PRO A 182 -42.89 -45.64 -54.16
N SER A 183 -44.01 -45.65 -53.46
CA SER A 183 -45.31 -45.99 -54.04
C SER A 183 -46.39 -45.08 -53.48
N SER A 184 -47.26 -44.69 -54.40
CA SER A 184 -48.20 -43.58 -54.41
C SER A 184 -49.49 -43.82 -53.63
N GLU A 185 -50.17 -42.68 -53.39
CA GLU A 185 -51.62 -42.50 -53.22
C GLU A 185 -52.30 -43.04 -51.95
N TYR A 186 -52.74 -42.13 -51.06
CA TYR A 186 -54.15 -41.69 -51.01
C TYR A 186 -54.36 -40.50 -50.02
N THR A 187 -54.99 -39.46 -50.56
CA THR A 187 -55.78 -38.29 -50.09
C THR A 187 -55.97 -37.92 -48.60
N PRO A 188 -56.36 -36.65 -48.31
CA PRO A 188 -55.99 -35.91 -47.12
C PRO A 188 -57.04 -36.02 -46.00
N SER A 189 -56.56 -36.17 -44.77
CA SER A 189 -57.34 -35.85 -43.56
C SER A 189 -56.65 -34.73 -42.80
N SER A 190 -57.34 -33.61 -42.75
CA SER A 190 -57.04 -32.41 -41.98
C SER A 190 -56.62 -32.72 -40.53
N ASP A 191 -55.40 -32.34 -40.16
CA ASP A 191 -55.19 -31.71 -38.86
C ASP A 191 -54.12 -30.62 -38.98
N ASN A 192 -54.53 -29.52 -39.61
CA ASN A 192 -53.76 -28.29 -39.84
C ASN A 192 -53.46 -27.52 -38.53
N ARG A 193 -53.60 -28.17 -37.36
CA ARG A 193 -53.35 -27.57 -36.05
C ARG A 193 -51.91 -27.73 -35.61
N ASN A 194 -51.25 -28.87 -35.88
CA ASN A 194 -49.93 -29.14 -35.30
C ASN A 194 -48.77 -28.45 -36.04
N GLU A 195 -48.79 -28.32 -37.36
CA GLU A 195 -47.76 -27.56 -38.11
C GLU A 195 -47.83 -26.05 -37.85
N ASN A 196 -49.05 -25.50 -37.74
CA ASN A 196 -49.26 -24.09 -37.38
C ASN A 196 -48.83 -23.80 -35.93
N ILE A 197 -48.95 -24.78 -35.02
CA ILE A 197 -48.42 -24.66 -33.66
C ILE A 197 -46.89 -24.64 -33.66
N PHE A 198 -46.21 -25.49 -34.43
CA PHE A 198 -44.74 -25.51 -34.50
C PHE A 198 -44.14 -24.26 -35.16
N ILE A 199 -44.73 -23.79 -36.26
CA ILE A 199 -44.32 -22.55 -36.93
C ILE A 199 -44.59 -21.34 -36.03
N GLY A 200 -45.76 -21.32 -35.38
CA GLY A 200 -46.11 -20.30 -34.37
C GLY A 200 -45.12 -20.28 -33.21
N LEU A 201 -44.74 -21.45 -32.68
CA LEU A 201 -43.75 -21.57 -31.59
C LEU A 201 -42.36 -21.08 -32.03
N PHE A 202 -41.94 -21.39 -33.26
CA PHE A 202 -40.64 -20.95 -33.80
C PHE A 202 -40.58 -19.43 -34.03
N ILE A 203 -41.66 -18.82 -34.52
CA ILE A 203 -41.79 -17.36 -34.67
C ILE A 203 -41.78 -16.68 -33.30
N ILE A 204 -42.52 -17.22 -32.32
CA ILE A 204 -42.56 -16.69 -30.95
C ILE A 204 -41.16 -16.77 -30.30
N VAL A 205 -40.46 -17.90 -30.42
CA VAL A 205 -39.10 -18.06 -29.89
C VAL A 205 -38.11 -17.12 -30.59
N SER A 206 -38.21 -16.95 -31.92
CA SER A 206 -37.35 -16.04 -32.69
C SER A 206 -37.58 -14.56 -32.33
N LEU A 207 -38.85 -14.16 -32.12
CA LEU A 207 -39.22 -12.82 -31.65
C LEU A 207 -38.77 -12.58 -30.20
N LEU A 208 -38.86 -13.59 -29.33
CA LEU A 208 -38.38 -13.51 -27.94
C LEU A 208 -36.85 -13.38 -27.88
N VAL A 209 -36.12 -14.15 -28.69
CA VAL A 209 -34.66 -14.02 -28.82
C VAL A 209 -34.28 -12.66 -29.41
N GLY A 210 -35.01 -12.18 -30.43
CA GLY A 210 -34.84 -10.84 -30.99
C GLY A 210 -35.12 -9.72 -29.98
N ALA A 211 -36.13 -9.87 -29.12
CA ALA A 211 -36.46 -8.92 -28.04
C ALA A 211 -35.39 -8.93 -26.91
N LEU A 212 -34.84 -10.11 -26.59
CA LEU A 212 -33.72 -10.25 -25.64
C LEU A 212 -32.45 -9.57 -26.17
N ILE A 213 -32.10 -9.80 -27.44
CA ILE A 213 -30.93 -9.18 -28.08
C ILE A 213 -31.11 -7.65 -28.19
N THR A 214 -32.28 -7.18 -28.64
CA THR A 214 -32.57 -5.73 -28.71
C THR A 214 -32.59 -5.08 -27.34
N GLY A 215 -33.09 -5.77 -26.30
CA GLY A 215 -33.05 -5.31 -24.91
C GLY A 215 -31.62 -5.15 -24.36
N GLU A 216 -30.72 -6.09 -24.64
CA GLU A 216 -29.32 -5.98 -24.21
C GLU A 216 -28.55 -4.90 -24.99
N ILE A 217 -28.80 -4.75 -26.29
CA ILE A 217 -28.24 -3.66 -27.10
C ILE A 217 -28.71 -2.30 -26.57
N TYR A 218 -29.99 -2.17 -26.22
CA TYR A 218 -30.55 -0.94 -25.66
C TYR A 218 -29.95 -0.61 -24.28
N LYS A 219 -29.80 -1.60 -23.39
CA LYS A 219 -29.12 -1.42 -22.09
C LYS A 219 -27.66 -1.01 -22.27
N LEU A 220 -26.97 -1.58 -23.25
CA LEU A 220 -25.59 -1.22 -23.57
C LEU A 220 -25.51 0.22 -24.09
N ALA A 221 -26.39 0.62 -25.01
CA ALA A 221 -26.46 1.98 -25.53
C ALA A 221 -26.74 3.01 -24.42
N GLN A 222 -27.65 2.69 -23.48
CA GLN A 222 -27.89 3.54 -22.32
C GLN A 222 -26.65 3.64 -21.42
N ARG A 223 -25.96 2.52 -21.12
CA ARG A 223 -24.72 2.54 -20.33
C ARG A 223 -23.64 3.39 -20.97
N ILE A 224 -23.48 3.31 -22.30
CA ILE A 224 -22.52 4.13 -23.06
C ILE A 224 -22.90 5.61 -22.97
N HIS A 225 -24.16 5.96 -23.26
CA HIS A 225 -24.64 7.34 -23.19
C HIS A 225 -24.48 7.95 -21.78
N PHE A 226 -24.83 7.21 -20.72
CA PHE A 226 -24.63 7.68 -19.34
C PHE A 226 -23.14 7.81 -18.97
N HIS A 227 -22.30 6.90 -19.47
CA HIS A 227 -20.85 6.98 -19.27
C HIS A 227 -20.27 8.23 -19.93
N GLU A 228 -20.57 8.49 -21.20
CA GLU A 228 -20.10 9.68 -21.92
C GLU A 228 -20.57 10.96 -21.24
N ARG A 229 -21.83 11.00 -20.80
CA ARG A 229 -22.36 12.16 -20.07
C ARG A 229 -21.65 12.38 -18.74
N ALA A 230 -21.34 11.32 -17.99
CA ALA A 230 -20.58 11.42 -16.76
C ALA A 230 -19.18 11.99 -17.01
N VAL A 231 -18.47 11.46 -18.02
CA VAL A 231 -17.11 11.92 -18.39
C VAL A 231 -17.12 13.38 -18.83
N SER A 232 -18.07 13.79 -19.68
CA SER A 232 -18.19 15.18 -20.11
C SER A 232 -18.44 16.14 -18.93
N LEU A 233 -19.33 15.78 -18.00
CA LEU A 233 -19.56 16.57 -16.79
C LEU A 233 -18.31 16.68 -15.92
N TYR A 234 -17.56 15.58 -15.78
CA TYR A 234 -16.28 15.57 -15.07
C TYR A 234 -15.27 16.52 -15.71
N GLU A 235 -15.11 16.49 -17.04
CA GLU A 235 -14.22 17.39 -17.77
C GLU A 235 -14.62 18.87 -17.61
N GLN A 236 -15.91 19.18 -17.72
CA GLN A 236 -16.42 20.53 -17.46
C GLN A 236 -16.12 20.97 -16.01
N GLY A 237 -16.23 20.04 -15.06
CA GLY A 237 -15.83 20.24 -13.67
C GLY A 237 -14.34 20.62 -13.55
N ASN A 238 -13.47 19.89 -14.24
CA ASN A 238 -12.02 20.16 -14.27
C ASN A 238 -11.73 21.56 -14.83
N VAL A 239 -12.40 21.96 -15.92
CA VAL A 239 -12.29 23.31 -16.51
C VAL A 239 -12.72 24.39 -15.52
N HIS A 240 -13.84 24.17 -14.81
CA HIS A 240 -14.28 25.10 -13.77
C HIS A 240 -13.31 25.17 -12.59
N HIS A 241 -12.72 24.07 -12.17
CA HIS A 241 -11.71 24.05 -11.11
C HIS A 241 -10.46 24.84 -11.53
N ALA A 242 -9.96 24.62 -12.75
CA ALA A 242 -8.83 25.36 -13.31
C ALA A 242 -9.13 26.87 -13.42
N SER A 243 -10.40 27.24 -13.66
CA SER A 243 -10.87 28.63 -13.68
C SER A 243 -11.16 29.20 -12.27
N ASN A 244 -10.77 28.50 -11.21
CA ASN A 244 -11.05 28.83 -9.80
C ASN A 244 -12.55 28.96 -9.44
N ARG A 245 -13.45 28.39 -10.26
CA ARG A 245 -14.91 28.35 -10.03
C ARG A 245 -15.29 27.07 -9.27
N LYS A 246 -14.84 26.98 -8.02
CA LYS A 246 -14.91 25.76 -7.20
C LYS A 246 -16.34 25.22 -7.02
N ASP A 247 -17.32 26.08 -6.80
CA ASP A 247 -18.72 25.63 -6.58
C ASP A 247 -19.32 24.98 -7.84
N LYS A 248 -19.05 25.55 -9.02
CA LYS A 248 -19.48 24.97 -10.30
C LYS A 248 -18.76 23.65 -10.59
N ALA A 249 -17.48 23.55 -10.25
CA ALA A 249 -16.73 22.31 -10.38
C ALA A 249 -17.34 21.19 -9.51
N ILE A 250 -17.61 21.47 -8.24
CA ILE A 250 -18.27 20.52 -7.32
C ILE A 250 -19.65 20.11 -7.85
N ALA A 251 -20.45 21.06 -8.34
CA ALA A 251 -21.77 20.77 -8.91
C ALA A 251 -21.67 19.79 -10.10
N ASN A 252 -20.75 20.05 -11.04
CA ASN A 252 -20.51 19.17 -12.18
C ASN A 252 -20.03 17.78 -11.77
N TYR A 253 -19.12 17.67 -10.80
CA TYR A 253 -18.68 16.37 -10.28
C TYR A 253 -19.83 15.60 -9.61
N LYS A 254 -20.69 16.29 -8.83
CA LYS A 254 -21.87 15.67 -8.22
C LYS A 254 -22.84 15.13 -9.27
N GLU A 255 -23.10 15.89 -10.33
CA GLU A 255 -23.92 15.42 -11.45
C GLU A 255 -23.28 14.24 -12.17
N ALA A 256 -21.97 14.26 -12.42
CA ALA A 256 -21.24 13.15 -13.05
C ALA A 256 -21.41 11.84 -12.27
N ILE A 257 -21.32 11.90 -10.93
CA ILE A 257 -21.43 10.73 -10.05
C ILE A 257 -22.87 10.18 -10.00
N LYS A 258 -23.90 10.97 -10.32
CA LYS A 258 -25.28 10.45 -10.45
C LYS A 258 -25.41 9.47 -11.62
N PHE A 259 -24.74 9.76 -12.73
CA PHE A 259 -24.75 8.90 -13.92
C PHE A 259 -23.78 7.72 -13.79
N LYS A 260 -22.65 7.92 -13.10
CA LYS A 260 -21.65 6.88 -12.82
C LYS A 260 -21.31 6.85 -11.32
N PRO A 261 -22.05 6.07 -10.51
CA PRO A 261 -21.83 6.00 -9.07
C PRO A 261 -20.44 5.51 -8.64
N ASP A 262 -19.66 4.87 -9.50
CA ASP A 262 -18.27 4.46 -9.20
C ASP A 262 -17.23 5.35 -9.92
N PHE A 263 -17.59 6.60 -10.20
CA PHE A 263 -16.65 7.56 -10.80
C PHE A 263 -15.70 8.15 -9.75
N PHE A 264 -14.68 7.38 -9.38
CA PHE A 264 -13.74 7.77 -8.32
C PHE A 264 -12.90 8.99 -8.67
N ASP A 265 -12.56 9.23 -9.94
CA ASP A 265 -11.81 10.42 -10.37
C ASP A 265 -12.57 11.71 -10.06
N ALA A 266 -13.88 11.73 -10.31
CA ALA A 266 -14.75 12.87 -9.97
C ALA A 266 -14.85 13.09 -8.46
N ARG A 267 -14.89 12.00 -7.67
CA ARG A 267 -14.86 12.08 -6.19
C ARG A 267 -13.52 12.62 -5.68
N ASN A 268 -12.40 12.09 -6.17
CA ASN A 268 -11.06 12.53 -5.79
C ASN A 268 -10.85 14.01 -6.15
N ALA A 269 -11.29 14.43 -7.34
CA ALA A 269 -11.24 15.83 -7.74
C ALA A 269 -12.07 16.73 -6.81
N MET A 270 -13.28 16.30 -6.42
CA MET A 270 -14.10 17.00 -5.44
C MET A 270 -13.42 17.08 -4.06
N ALA A 271 -12.82 15.98 -3.57
CA ALA A 271 -12.10 15.94 -2.31
C ALA A 271 -10.88 16.90 -2.30
N LYS A 272 -10.18 17.01 -3.43
CA LYS A 272 -9.09 17.99 -3.61
C LYS A 272 -9.59 19.44 -3.48
N ILE A 273 -10.77 19.76 -4.01
CA ILE A 273 -11.36 21.10 -3.85
C ILE A 273 -11.67 21.37 -2.37
N PHE A 274 -12.24 20.40 -1.64
CA PHE A 274 -12.49 20.55 -0.21
C PHE A 274 -11.20 20.73 0.61
N ASP A 275 -10.12 20.02 0.26
CA ASP A 275 -8.78 20.23 0.83
C ASP A 275 -8.27 21.67 0.60
N GLU A 276 -8.43 22.20 -0.61
CA GLU A 276 -8.06 23.59 -0.93
C GLU A 276 -8.90 24.63 -0.18
N GLN A 277 -10.10 24.26 0.26
CA GLN A 277 -10.98 25.09 1.10
C GLN A 277 -10.69 24.91 2.60
N ASN A 278 -9.64 24.14 2.97
CA ASN A 278 -9.35 23.70 4.34
C ASN A 278 -10.49 22.91 5.00
N ASN A 279 -11.47 22.42 4.22
CA ASN A 279 -12.49 21.51 4.69
C ASN A 279 -11.94 20.07 4.68
N ASN A 280 -10.97 19.84 5.55
CA ASN A 280 -10.21 18.59 5.66
C ASN A 280 -11.12 17.39 6.00
N GLN A 281 -12.18 17.62 6.77
CA GLN A 281 -13.11 16.56 7.19
C GLN A 281 -13.91 16.04 5.99
N ALA A 282 -14.52 16.93 5.21
CA ALA A 282 -15.27 16.53 4.01
C ALA A 282 -14.36 15.84 2.98
N ALA A 283 -13.12 16.31 2.81
CA ALA A 283 -12.15 15.68 1.93
C ALA A 283 -11.82 14.23 2.37
N LEU A 284 -11.56 14.02 3.66
CA LEU A 284 -11.28 12.69 4.22
C LEU A 284 -12.46 11.73 4.04
N GLU A 285 -13.68 12.17 4.33
CA GLU A 285 -14.88 11.34 4.15
C GLU A 285 -15.08 10.88 2.71
N ILE A 286 -14.76 11.74 1.74
CA ILE A 286 -14.82 11.36 0.32
C ILE A 286 -13.75 10.32 -0.01
N TYR A 287 -12.50 10.53 0.42
CA TYR A 287 -11.43 9.56 0.19
C TYR A 287 -11.73 8.22 0.86
N ASP A 288 -12.20 8.22 2.10
CA ASP A 288 -12.56 6.99 2.82
C ASP A 288 -13.67 6.23 2.07
N LYS A 289 -14.71 6.92 1.57
CA LYS A 289 -15.77 6.29 0.73
C LYS A 289 -15.25 5.74 -0.60
N VAL A 290 -14.26 6.39 -1.22
CA VAL A 290 -13.62 5.85 -2.43
C VAL A 290 -12.89 4.56 -2.08
N LEU A 291 -12.12 4.56 -0.98
CA LEU A 291 -11.30 3.43 -0.54
C LEU A 291 -12.10 2.25 0.01
N GLU A 292 -13.32 2.48 0.50
CA GLU A 292 -14.29 1.41 0.82
C GLU A 292 -14.68 0.58 -0.41
N LYS A 293 -14.68 1.19 -1.60
CA LYS A 293 -15.07 0.55 -2.86
C LYS A 293 -13.89 0.10 -3.71
N ASP A 294 -12.81 0.88 -3.69
CA ASP A 294 -11.61 0.64 -4.47
C ASP A 294 -10.36 0.86 -3.60
N GLN A 295 -9.89 -0.22 -2.99
CA GLN A 295 -8.67 -0.21 -2.18
C GLN A 295 -7.40 -0.01 -3.02
N ASN A 296 -7.48 -0.15 -4.34
CA ASN A 296 -6.37 0.07 -5.25
C ASN A 296 -6.33 1.52 -5.78
N ASN A 297 -7.22 2.39 -5.30
CA ASN A 297 -7.24 3.79 -5.71
C ASN A 297 -6.06 4.57 -5.12
N GLN A 298 -4.96 4.65 -5.87
CA GLN A 298 -3.74 5.31 -5.42
C GLN A 298 -3.97 6.80 -5.10
N ASP A 299 -4.72 7.51 -5.93
CA ASP A 299 -4.97 8.94 -5.74
C ASP A 299 -5.75 9.23 -4.46
N ALA A 300 -6.72 8.37 -4.12
CA ALA A 300 -7.44 8.50 -2.86
C ALA A 300 -6.53 8.26 -1.65
N TRP A 301 -5.65 7.24 -1.69
CA TRP A 301 -4.66 7.02 -0.63
C TRP A 301 -3.69 8.19 -0.46
N LYS A 302 -3.16 8.74 -1.57
CA LYS A 302 -2.27 9.92 -1.55
C LYS A 302 -2.99 11.16 -1.03
N GLY A 303 -4.21 11.40 -1.50
CA GLY A 303 -5.08 12.48 -1.06
C GLY A 303 -5.34 12.41 0.43
N ARG A 304 -5.80 11.26 0.93
CA ARG A 304 -6.01 10.98 2.35
C ARG A 304 -4.76 11.23 3.18
N ALA A 305 -3.61 10.70 2.74
CA ALA A 305 -2.33 10.89 3.42
C ALA A 305 -1.94 12.36 3.57
N LYS A 306 -2.15 13.16 2.53
CA LYS A 306 -1.89 14.61 2.55
C LYS A 306 -2.73 15.31 3.61
N ILE A 307 -4.02 15.00 3.72
CA ILE A 307 -4.89 15.61 4.73
C ILE A 307 -4.46 15.20 6.15
N LEU A 308 -4.19 13.91 6.36
CA LEU A 308 -3.74 13.40 7.65
C LEU A 308 -2.45 14.08 8.10
N ARG A 309 -1.50 14.30 7.17
CA ARG A 309 -0.27 15.04 7.44
C ARG A 309 -0.52 16.49 7.85
N LYS A 310 -1.44 17.21 7.16
CA LYS A 310 -1.85 18.57 7.56
C LYS A 310 -2.46 18.62 8.96
N GLN A 311 -3.10 17.54 9.40
CA GLN A 311 -3.65 17.38 10.75
C GLN A 311 -2.59 16.94 11.79
N GLY A 312 -1.32 16.78 11.41
CA GLY A 312 -0.27 16.25 12.28
C GLY A 312 -0.36 14.73 12.54
N ARG A 313 -1.28 14.02 11.88
CA ARG A 313 -1.45 12.57 11.97
C ARG A 313 -0.46 11.85 11.06
N TYR A 314 0.84 12.02 11.34
CA TYR A 314 1.93 11.52 10.50
C TYR A 314 1.94 9.99 10.38
N HIS A 315 1.58 9.26 11.44
CA HIS A 315 1.52 7.79 11.40
C HIS A 315 0.43 7.28 10.45
N ASP A 316 -0.80 7.79 10.56
CA ASP A 316 -1.91 7.42 9.67
C ASP A 316 -1.64 7.85 8.22
N SER A 317 -0.95 8.97 8.05
CA SER A 317 -0.47 9.42 6.75
C SER A 317 0.51 8.42 6.15
N THR A 318 1.50 7.95 6.91
CA THR A 318 2.45 6.93 6.46
C THR A 318 1.74 5.62 6.09
N ILE A 319 0.78 5.16 6.89
CA ILE A 319 -0.03 3.97 6.55
C ILE A 319 -0.72 4.16 5.19
N SER A 320 -1.33 5.33 4.97
CA SER A 320 -2.01 5.63 3.70
C SER A 320 -1.04 5.65 2.51
N LEU A 321 0.15 6.25 2.67
CA LEU A 321 1.19 6.27 1.64
C LEU A 321 1.75 4.88 1.35
N THR A 322 1.89 4.02 2.37
CA THR A 322 2.31 2.62 2.19
C THR A 322 1.29 1.84 1.38
N GLN A 323 -0.03 2.05 1.60
CA GLN A 323 -1.04 1.43 0.73
C GLN A 323 -0.97 1.97 -0.70
N ALA A 324 -0.72 3.27 -0.88
CA ALA A 324 -0.51 3.85 -2.20
C ALA A 324 0.69 3.22 -2.94
N LEU A 325 1.79 2.90 -2.24
CA LEU A 325 2.97 2.23 -2.81
C LEU A 325 2.72 0.78 -3.22
N LYS A 326 1.79 0.07 -2.56
CA LYS A 326 1.41 -1.30 -2.99
C LYS A 326 0.79 -1.32 -4.38
N VAL A 327 0.14 -0.24 -4.78
CA VAL A 327 -0.47 -0.10 -6.10
C VAL A 327 0.58 0.27 -7.15
N ALA A 328 1.46 1.22 -6.84
CA ALA A 328 2.62 1.53 -7.68
C ALA A 328 3.83 1.93 -6.83
N GLU A 329 4.86 1.08 -6.85
CA GLU A 329 6.01 1.15 -5.95
C GLU A 329 7.03 2.23 -6.33
N ASN A 330 7.08 2.60 -7.61
CA ASN A 330 8.10 3.49 -8.19
C ASN A 330 7.66 4.97 -8.22
N GLN A 331 7.09 5.46 -7.12
CA GLN A 331 6.56 6.84 -7.01
C GLN A 331 7.45 7.70 -6.08
N PRO A 332 8.42 8.46 -6.63
CA PRO A 332 9.40 9.20 -5.82
C PRO A 332 8.76 10.24 -4.89
N ASP A 333 7.63 10.84 -5.29
CA ASP A 333 6.85 11.79 -4.50
C ASP A 333 6.28 11.15 -3.22
N ILE A 334 5.85 9.90 -3.29
CA ILE A 334 5.33 9.15 -2.14
C ILE A 334 6.47 8.81 -1.17
N TRP A 335 7.60 8.31 -1.67
CA TRP A 335 8.79 8.06 -0.85
C TRP A 335 9.26 9.33 -0.12
N ASN A 336 9.31 10.47 -0.82
CA ASN A 336 9.62 11.74 -0.18
C ASN A 336 8.59 12.13 0.89
N ALA A 337 7.28 11.95 0.63
CA ALA A 337 6.24 12.26 1.60
C ALA A 337 6.31 11.39 2.87
N ILE A 338 6.68 10.10 2.76
CA ILE A 338 6.92 9.25 3.93
C ILE A 338 8.13 9.77 4.72
N GLY A 339 9.21 10.15 4.05
CA GLY A 339 10.36 10.80 4.70
C GLY A 339 9.97 12.07 5.45
N GLU A 340 9.09 12.90 4.87
CA GLU A 340 8.58 14.12 5.52
C GLU A 340 7.79 13.79 6.80
N ASN A 341 6.99 12.73 6.79
CA ASN A 341 6.27 12.26 7.98
C ASN A 341 7.23 11.88 9.10
N PHE A 342 8.30 11.10 8.80
CA PHE A 342 9.30 10.72 9.80
C PHE A 342 10.12 11.91 10.30
N SER A 343 10.53 12.82 9.42
CA SER A 343 11.24 14.03 9.82
C SER A 343 10.39 14.95 10.69
N SER A 344 9.06 15.03 10.43
CA SER A 344 8.12 15.78 11.28
C SER A 344 7.95 15.18 12.69
N LEU A 345 8.29 13.91 12.87
CA LEU A 345 8.35 13.23 14.17
C LEU A 345 9.73 13.38 14.85
N ASN A 346 10.61 14.24 14.32
CA ASN A 346 12.01 14.41 14.73
C ASN A 346 12.87 13.14 14.57
N SER A 347 12.44 12.20 13.74
CA SER A 347 13.15 10.94 13.46
C SER A 347 13.96 11.04 12.16
N ASP A 348 14.97 11.92 12.14
CA ASP A 348 15.79 12.15 10.94
C ASP A 348 16.54 10.89 10.46
N SER A 349 16.95 10.01 11.37
CA SER A 349 17.58 8.72 11.03
C SER A 349 16.63 7.79 10.27
N GLN A 350 15.34 7.79 10.63
CA GLN A 350 14.31 7.00 9.96
C GLN A 350 13.85 7.66 8.65
N ALA A 351 13.94 8.98 8.52
CA ALA A 351 13.54 9.69 7.30
C ALA A 351 14.54 9.49 6.14
N LEU A 352 15.84 9.39 6.46
CA LEU A 352 16.91 9.37 5.46
C LEU A 352 16.78 8.26 4.39
N PRO A 353 16.45 6.99 4.71
CA PRO A 353 16.28 5.94 3.71
C PRO A 353 15.20 6.27 2.66
N TYR A 354 14.10 6.90 3.07
CA TYR A 354 13.01 7.25 2.17
C TYR A 354 13.40 8.36 1.20
N TYR A 355 14.14 9.38 1.67
CA TYR A 355 14.68 10.41 0.79
C TYR A 355 15.75 9.86 -0.16
N LYS A 356 16.60 8.92 0.29
CA LYS A 356 17.55 8.21 -0.59
C LYS A 356 16.81 7.51 -1.72
N ARG A 357 15.79 6.70 -1.39
CA ARG A 357 14.97 6.00 -2.37
C ARG A 357 14.29 6.95 -3.36
N ALA A 358 13.73 8.06 -2.88
CA ALA A 358 13.13 9.07 -3.74
C ALA A 358 14.14 9.66 -4.75
N THR A 359 15.36 9.96 -4.31
CA THR A 359 16.43 10.50 -5.19
C THR A 359 17.03 9.46 -6.14
N GLU A 360 16.95 8.17 -5.81
CA GLU A 360 17.36 7.06 -6.68
C GLU A 360 16.35 6.82 -7.79
N LEU A 361 15.05 6.89 -7.47
CA LEU A 361 13.95 6.76 -8.42
C LEU A 361 13.88 7.96 -9.38
N ASP A 362 14.06 9.18 -8.87
CA ASP A 362 14.13 10.39 -9.70
C ASP A 362 15.33 11.27 -9.31
N LYS A 363 16.35 11.22 -10.16
CA LYS A 363 17.59 12.00 -10.01
C LYS A 363 17.37 13.51 -10.13
N ASN A 364 16.27 13.95 -10.73
CA ASN A 364 15.91 15.35 -10.92
C ASN A 364 14.91 15.86 -9.87
N PHE A 365 14.57 15.04 -8.87
CA PHE A 365 13.62 15.44 -7.84
C PHE A 365 14.25 16.38 -6.80
N GLY A 366 14.31 17.67 -7.13
CA GLY A 366 15.00 18.69 -6.31
C GLY A 366 14.50 18.81 -4.87
N LEU A 367 13.21 18.54 -4.61
CA LEU A 367 12.67 18.55 -3.24
C LEU A 367 13.22 17.39 -2.39
N ALA A 368 13.30 16.18 -2.95
CA ALA A 368 13.86 15.03 -2.25
C ALA A 368 15.36 15.21 -1.97
N TRP A 369 16.12 15.79 -2.91
CA TRP A 369 17.53 16.15 -2.69
C TRP A 369 17.71 17.17 -1.57
N PHE A 370 16.85 18.19 -1.53
CA PHE A 370 16.85 19.18 -0.45
C PHE A 370 16.55 18.52 0.91
N ASN A 371 15.49 17.72 0.99
CA ASN A 371 15.09 17.03 2.22
C ASN A 371 16.18 16.05 2.69
N LYS A 372 16.75 15.25 1.79
CA LYS A 372 17.91 14.37 2.05
C LYS A 372 19.08 15.15 2.65
N GLY A 373 19.43 16.27 2.02
CA GLY A 373 20.55 17.12 2.46
C GLY A 373 20.33 17.75 3.84
N LYS A 374 19.13 18.29 4.09
CA LYS A 374 18.72 18.81 5.40
C LYS A 374 18.80 17.72 6.47
N THR A 375 18.28 16.53 6.19
CA THR A 375 18.32 15.39 7.13
C THR A 375 19.74 14.93 7.41
N LEU A 376 20.60 14.80 6.39
CA LEU A 376 22.03 14.46 6.58
C LEU A 376 22.76 15.49 7.44
N ARG A 377 22.46 16.78 7.25
CA ARG A 377 22.98 17.86 8.09
C ARG A 377 22.56 17.68 9.55
N ASN A 378 21.30 17.36 9.81
CA ASN A 378 20.80 17.14 11.18
C ASN A 378 21.43 15.91 11.83
N LEU A 379 21.77 14.90 11.04
CA LEU A 379 22.54 13.74 11.45
C LEU A 379 24.06 13.99 11.50
N HIS A 380 24.51 15.25 11.42
CA HIS A 380 25.92 15.66 11.46
C HIS A 380 26.81 15.06 10.35
N SER A 381 26.19 14.46 9.32
CA SER A 381 26.87 13.95 8.12
C SER A 381 27.06 15.08 7.11
N TYR A 382 27.86 16.08 7.49
CA TYR A 382 27.97 17.34 6.76
C TYR A 382 28.51 17.18 5.35
N GLU A 383 29.44 16.25 5.11
CA GLU A 383 30.02 16.04 3.77
C GLU A 383 28.96 15.61 2.76
N ASP A 384 28.17 14.59 3.11
CA ASP A 384 27.10 14.10 2.25
C ASP A 384 25.92 15.08 2.19
N ALA A 385 25.66 15.83 3.26
CA ALA A 385 24.71 16.93 3.24
C ALA A 385 25.08 17.96 2.16
N VAL A 386 26.36 18.37 2.08
CA VAL A 386 26.83 19.30 1.05
C VAL A 386 26.63 18.73 -0.36
N LYS A 387 26.94 17.46 -0.59
CA LYS A 387 26.72 16.81 -1.91
C LYS A 387 25.23 16.87 -2.30
N ALA A 388 24.34 16.48 -1.40
CA ALA A 388 22.90 16.47 -1.64
C ALA A 388 22.32 17.88 -1.82
N LEU A 389 22.74 18.85 -0.99
CA LEU A 389 22.27 20.23 -1.04
C LEU A 389 22.76 20.96 -2.29
N LYS A 390 24.00 20.72 -2.75
CA LYS A 390 24.48 21.21 -4.04
C LYS A 390 23.59 20.72 -5.18
N LYS A 391 23.29 19.41 -5.22
CA LYS A 391 22.37 18.87 -6.23
C LYS A 391 20.98 19.52 -6.15
N ALA A 392 20.48 19.80 -4.94
CA ALA A 392 19.21 20.49 -4.75
C ALA A 392 19.23 21.93 -5.27
N THR A 393 20.31 22.68 -5.03
CA THR A 393 20.48 24.06 -5.52
C THR A 393 20.71 24.11 -7.02
N ASP A 394 21.37 23.11 -7.61
CA ASP A 394 21.55 23.02 -9.06
C ASP A 394 20.20 22.77 -9.76
N LEU A 395 19.37 21.89 -9.21
CA LEU A 395 18.03 21.58 -9.73
C LEU A 395 17.03 22.72 -9.50
N LYS A 396 17.13 23.43 -8.38
CA LYS A 396 16.27 24.57 -8.04
C LYS A 396 17.09 25.75 -7.50
N PRO A 397 17.71 26.55 -8.40
CA PRO A 397 18.57 27.67 -7.99
C PRO A 397 17.85 28.73 -7.15
N GLY A 398 16.53 28.89 -7.32
CA GLY A 398 15.71 29.83 -6.55
C GLY A 398 15.30 29.37 -5.15
N ASN A 399 15.80 28.24 -4.64
CA ASN A 399 15.49 27.77 -3.29
C ASN A 399 16.45 28.37 -2.26
N ALA A 400 16.11 29.54 -1.71
CA ALA A 400 16.91 30.22 -0.69
C ALA A 400 17.21 29.33 0.54
N THR A 401 16.26 28.49 0.96
CA THR A 401 16.42 27.59 2.10
C THR A 401 17.47 26.51 1.82
N ALA A 402 17.51 25.97 0.60
CA ALA A 402 18.55 25.00 0.21
C ALA A 402 19.96 25.63 0.25
N TRP A 403 20.11 26.85 -0.26
CA TRP A 403 21.35 27.61 -0.18
C TRP A 403 21.78 27.88 1.26
N TYR A 404 20.83 28.23 2.14
CA TYR A 404 21.10 28.40 3.57
C TYR A 404 21.64 27.12 4.21
N TYR A 405 20.98 25.97 4.03
CA TYR A 405 21.45 24.71 4.61
C TYR A 405 22.77 24.25 3.99
N LEU A 406 23.03 24.57 2.71
CA LEU A 406 24.33 24.32 2.07
C LEU A 406 25.42 25.12 2.76
N GLY A 407 25.18 26.42 2.98
CA GLY A 407 26.10 27.29 3.71
C GLY A 407 26.35 26.81 5.13
N ASP A 408 25.30 26.42 5.86
CA ASP A 408 25.42 25.89 7.22
C ASP A 408 26.25 24.61 7.25
N SER A 409 26.00 23.67 6.34
CA SER A 409 26.76 22.41 6.26
C SER A 409 28.24 22.64 5.90
N LEU A 410 28.54 23.62 5.04
CA LEU A 410 29.91 24.04 4.72
C LEU A 410 30.59 24.74 5.90
N HIS A 411 29.86 25.54 6.66
CA HIS A 411 30.34 26.21 7.86
C HIS A 411 30.76 25.21 8.93
N GLN A 412 29.96 24.15 9.16
CA GLN A 412 30.30 23.06 10.08
C GLN A 412 31.56 22.28 9.65
N GLN A 413 31.83 22.21 8.34
CA GLN A 413 33.09 21.67 7.81
C GLN A 413 34.27 22.66 7.87
N LYS A 414 34.09 23.83 8.48
CA LYS A 414 35.06 24.95 8.51
C LYS A 414 35.42 25.51 7.13
N LYS A 415 34.64 25.22 6.09
CA LYS A 415 34.80 25.75 4.73
C LYS A 415 34.17 27.13 4.62
N TYR A 416 34.64 28.07 5.44
CA TYR A 416 33.96 29.35 5.69
C TYR A 416 33.76 30.20 4.42
N ARG A 417 34.73 30.27 3.51
CA ARG A 417 34.59 31.00 2.24
C ARG A 417 33.48 30.44 1.35
N GLN A 418 33.36 29.12 1.27
CA GLN A 418 32.29 28.47 0.49
C GLN A 418 30.93 28.67 1.19
N ALA A 419 30.90 28.61 2.52
CA ALA A 419 29.70 28.87 3.31
C ALA A 419 29.16 30.30 3.09
N ILE A 420 30.05 31.30 3.14
CA ILE A 420 29.71 32.72 2.89
C ILE A 420 29.03 32.87 1.52
N ARG A 421 29.63 32.35 0.45
CA ARG A 421 29.04 32.39 -0.91
C ARG A 421 27.65 31.76 -0.96
N ALA A 422 27.44 30.63 -0.29
CA ALA A 422 26.13 29.99 -0.24
C ALA A 422 25.10 30.83 0.54
N PHE A 423 25.49 31.45 1.66
CA PHE A 423 24.62 32.37 2.39
C PHE A 423 24.29 33.63 1.59
N GLU A 424 25.24 34.19 0.85
CA GLU A 424 25.00 35.33 -0.07
C GLU A 424 23.97 34.98 -1.13
N GLN A 425 24.01 33.78 -1.73
CA GLN A 425 22.96 33.34 -2.66
C GLN A 425 21.60 33.23 -1.96
N ALA A 426 21.55 32.68 -0.75
CA ALA A 426 20.31 32.61 0.03
C ALA A 426 19.72 34.01 0.29
N ILE A 427 20.57 34.98 0.66
CA ILE A 427 20.19 36.38 0.92
C ILE A 427 19.78 37.09 -0.38
N LYS A 428 20.47 36.84 -1.50
CA LYS A 428 20.12 37.40 -2.81
C LYS A 428 18.72 36.96 -3.26
N ILE A 429 18.40 35.68 -3.08
CA ILE A 429 17.08 35.13 -3.43
C ILE A 429 16.01 35.62 -2.46
N LYS A 430 16.34 35.66 -1.16
CA LYS A 430 15.44 36.10 -0.09
C LYS A 430 16.11 37.18 0.77
N PRO A 431 15.97 38.48 0.41
CA PRO A 431 16.63 39.58 1.11
C PRO A 431 16.25 39.74 2.58
N ASP A 432 15.08 39.25 3.01
CA ASP A 432 14.60 39.28 4.39
C ASP A 432 14.98 38.02 5.20
N TYR A 433 15.82 37.12 4.66
CA TYR A 433 16.20 35.88 5.33
C TYR A 433 17.19 36.09 6.49
N GLN A 434 16.67 36.51 7.64
CA GLN A 434 17.48 36.88 8.81
C GLN A 434 18.42 35.77 9.30
N GLN A 435 17.97 34.51 9.27
CA GLN A 435 18.82 33.37 9.65
C GLN A 435 20.07 33.27 8.75
N ALA A 436 19.91 33.46 7.43
CA ALA A 436 21.04 33.44 6.50
C ALA A 436 21.99 34.63 6.71
N LYS A 437 21.47 35.83 6.98
CA LYS A 437 22.27 37.02 7.32
C LYS A 437 23.10 36.81 8.59
N ASN A 438 22.49 36.24 9.63
CA ASN A 438 23.18 35.96 10.88
C ASN A 438 24.27 34.90 10.70
N SER A 439 23.97 33.81 9.99
CA SER A 439 24.95 32.75 9.69
C SER A 439 26.08 33.23 8.78
N HIS A 440 25.79 34.11 7.82
CA HIS A 440 26.80 34.80 7.02
C HIS A 440 27.77 35.59 7.90
N ASN A 441 27.25 36.45 8.77
CA ASN A 441 28.08 37.28 9.65
C ASN A 441 28.91 36.42 10.62
N LYS A 442 28.35 35.31 11.11
CA LYS A 442 29.08 34.33 11.92
C LYS A 442 30.21 33.69 11.13
N ALA A 443 29.94 33.21 9.91
CA ALA A 443 30.95 32.62 9.04
C ALA A 443 32.09 33.60 8.72
N GLN A 444 31.79 34.89 8.56
CA GLN A 444 32.81 35.92 8.35
C GLN A 444 33.69 36.12 9.59
N LYS A 445 33.10 36.14 10.79
CA LYS A 445 33.86 36.21 12.05
C LYS A 445 34.77 35.01 12.23
N ASP A 446 34.26 33.81 11.98
CA ASP A 446 35.02 32.56 12.10
C ASP A 446 36.15 32.48 11.06
N LEU A 447 35.92 32.95 9.84
CA LEU A 447 36.96 33.08 8.81
C LEU A 447 38.08 34.02 9.26
N ASN A 448 37.73 35.17 9.82
CA ASN A 448 38.71 36.16 10.31
C ASN A 448 39.48 35.62 11.54
N ALA A 449 38.83 34.85 12.40
CA ALA A 449 39.45 34.26 13.59
C ALA A 449 40.41 33.09 13.27
N CYS A 450 40.19 32.38 12.16
CA CYS A 450 41.04 31.24 11.76
C CYS A 450 42.44 31.64 11.26
N GLY A 451 42.68 32.92 10.95
CA GLY A 451 43.96 33.40 10.43
C GLY A 451 44.35 32.80 9.07
N ILE A 452 45.66 32.79 8.75
CA ILE A 452 46.21 32.38 7.44
C ILE A 452 46.03 30.86 7.17
N TRP A 453 45.81 30.04 8.20
CA TRP A 453 45.81 28.57 8.09
C TRP A 453 44.51 27.96 7.53
N CYS A 454 43.44 28.75 7.39
CA CYS A 454 42.22 28.33 6.68
C CYS A 454 42.34 28.43 5.13
N ASN A 455 43.49 28.86 4.59
CA ASN A 455 43.64 29.27 3.17
C ASN A 455 44.10 28.21 2.17
N VAL A 456 44.26 26.94 2.51
CA VAL A 456 44.68 25.95 1.50
C VAL A 456 43.45 25.25 0.92
N ASP A 457 42.82 25.87 -0.08
CA ASP A 457 41.91 25.19 -1.00
C ASP A 457 42.75 24.16 -1.80
N PRO A 458 42.45 22.85 -1.78
CA PRO A 458 43.21 21.86 -2.55
C PRO A 458 42.99 21.95 -4.07
N TYR A 459 42.19 22.90 -4.57
CA TYR A 459 41.73 22.96 -5.95
C TYR A 459 41.96 24.33 -6.59
N HIS A 460 43.16 24.86 -6.42
CA HIS A 460 43.73 25.86 -7.33
C HIS A 460 44.98 25.30 -7.99
N TRP A 461 44.80 24.35 -8.92
CA TRP A 461 45.72 24.10 -10.03
C TRP A 461 44.92 23.62 -11.24
N LEU A 462 44.92 24.48 -12.27
CA LEU A 462 44.47 24.32 -13.68
C LEU A 462 42.96 24.33 -13.95
#